data_AF-A0A4D4MSA4-F1
#
_entry.id   AF-A0A4D4MSA4-F1
#
_cell.length_a   1.000
_cell.length_b   1.000
_cell.length_c   1.000
_cell.angle_alpha   90.00
_cell.angle_beta   90.00
_cell.angle_gamma   90.00
#
_symmetry.space_group_name_H-M   'P 1'
#
loop_
_entity.id
_entity.type
_entity.pdbx_description
1 polymer ?
#
loop_
_entity_poly.entity_id
_entity_poly.type
_entity_poly.pdbx_seq_one_letter_code
_entity_poly.pdbx_strand_id
1 'polypeptide(L)'
;MANETDVRFAVENMYPWRYRDREMLAYAPDWDVTKDDYRHFTIDLSHTATARTDATQMIDRMGDRLGHVHLADGNGSNKDEHLVPGRGTQPCAELLERLARTGFDGHVVIEVNTRRAMSSAEREADLAEALAFTRLHLASAVKVPRR
;
A
#
# COMPACT_ATOMS: atom_id res chain seq x y z
N MET A 1 25.68 3.40 -6.83
CA MET A 1 24.34 3.29 -7.46
C MET A 1 23.52 4.58 -7.36
N ALA A 2 23.13 5.06 -6.17
CA ALA A 2 22.26 6.24 -6.09
C ALA A 2 22.94 7.60 -6.42
N ASN A 3 24.27 7.61 -6.52
CA ASN A 3 25.04 8.75 -7.03
C ASN A 3 25.43 8.57 -8.52
N GLU A 4 24.96 7.48 -9.15
CA GLU A 4 25.27 7.13 -10.54
C GLU A 4 24.04 7.27 -11.46
N THR A 5 22.83 7.09 -10.92
CA THR A 5 21.58 7.17 -11.68
C THR A 5 20.44 7.73 -10.83
N ASP A 6 19.39 8.25 -11.47
CA ASP A 6 18.15 8.71 -10.82
C ASP A 6 17.22 7.56 -10.38
N VAL A 7 17.64 6.29 -10.56
CA VAL A 7 16.84 5.12 -10.19
C VAL A 7 16.75 5.02 -8.67
N ARG A 8 15.52 5.02 -8.14
CA ARG A 8 15.20 4.82 -6.72
C ARG A 8 14.88 3.35 -6.46
N PHE A 9 15.63 2.71 -5.56
CA PHE A 9 15.30 1.40 -5.02
C PHE A 9 14.45 1.58 -3.77
N ALA A 10 13.15 1.30 -3.88
CA ALA A 10 12.19 1.40 -2.79
C ALA A 10 11.86 -0.01 -2.27
N VAL A 11 12.19 -0.27 -1.00
CA VAL A 11 11.99 -1.58 -0.38
C VAL A 11 10.58 -1.69 0.17
N GLU A 12 9.87 -2.73 -0.26
CA GLU A 12 8.48 -2.99 0.11
C GLU A 12 8.36 -3.73 1.44
N ASN A 13 7.41 -3.33 2.29
CA ASN A 13 7.07 -4.13 3.48
C ASN A 13 6.46 -5.46 3.07
N MET A 14 6.84 -6.52 3.76
CA MET A 14 6.29 -7.86 3.53
C MET A 14 5.29 -8.20 4.65
N TYR A 15 4.97 -9.48 4.78
CA TYR A 15 4.11 -10.00 5.84
C TYR A 15 4.64 -11.36 6.35
N PRO A 16 4.41 -11.73 7.61
CA PRO A 16 4.82 -13.03 8.10
C PRO A 16 3.97 -14.15 7.47
N TRP A 17 4.57 -15.33 7.31
CA TRP A 17 3.82 -16.52 6.89
C TRP A 17 3.18 -17.18 8.09
N ARG A 18 1.88 -17.49 8.02
CA ARG A 18 1.15 -18.16 9.10
C ARG A 18 0.62 -19.52 8.67
N TYR A 19 1.01 -20.55 9.42
CA TYR A 19 0.48 -21.91 9.25
C TYR A 19 -0.02 -22.43 10.60
N ARG A 20 -1.35 -22.58 10.72
CA ARG A 20 -2.03 -22.81 12.00
C ARG A 20 -1.65 -21.73 13.03
N ASP A 21 -1.13 -22.12 14.18
CA ASP A 21 -0.72 -21.23 15.27
C ASP A 21 0.77 -20.82 15.18
N ARG A 22 1.46 -21.16 14.07
CA ARG A 22 2.88 -20.81 13.88
C ARG A 22 3.02 -19.65 12.93
N GLU A 23 3.79 -18.66 13.36
CA GLU A 23 4.30 -17.57 12.54
C GLU A 23 5.74 -17.89 12.13
N MET A 24 6.06 -17.75 10.84
CA MET A 24 7.40 -17.98 10.30
C MET A 24 7.93 -16.73 9.62
N LEU A 25 9.16 -16.36 9.98
CA LEU A 25 9.97 -15.38 9.27
C LEU A 25 10.37 -15.97 7.92
N ALA A 26 9.64 -15.61 6.86
CA ALA A 26 9.94 -16.02 5.50
C ALA A 26 10.85 -15.02 4.74
N TYR A 27 11.10 -13.85 5.34
CA TYR A 27 11.83 -12.74 4.75
C TYR A 27 13.01 -12.38 5.66
N ALA A 28 14.14 -12.01 5.04
CA ALA A 28 15.30 -11.51 5.74
C ALA A 28 15.52 -10.03 5.38
N PRO A 29 15.87 -9.17 6.35
CA PRO A 29 16.05 -9.47 7.77
C PRO A 29 14.72 -9.60 8.55
N ASP A 30 13.68 -8.87 8.15
CA ASP A 30 12.34 -8.84 8.76
C ASP A 30 11.31 -8.44 7.67
N TRP A 31 10.02 -8.65 7.91
CA TRP A 31 8.95 -8.14 7.05
C TRP A 31 8.66 -6.65 7.27
N ASP A 32 8.90 -6.14 8.48
CA ASP A 32 8.84 -4.69 8.76
C ASP A 32 10.17 -4.03 8.38
N VAL A 33 10.23 -3.59 7.12
CA VAL A 33 11.42 -2.95 6.53
C VAL A 33 11.77 -1.60 7.14
N THR A 34 10.87 -0.99 7.93
CA THR A 34 11.12 0.32 8.56
C THR A 34 12.09 0.23 9.76
N LYS A 35 12.47 -0.99 10.16
CA LYS A 35 13.49 -1.25 11.19
C LYS A 35 14.92 -1.09 10.67
N ASP A 36 15.08 -1.06 9.35
CA ASP A 36 16.36 -0.94 8.65
C ASP A 36 16.49 0.41 7.92
N ASP A 37 17.71 0.80 7.62
CA ASP A 37 18.03 2.10 7.02
C ASP A 37 17.94 2.09 5.48
N TYR A 38 16.79 1.72 4.91
CA TYR A 38 16.59 1.69 3.45
C TYR A 38 16.23 3.06 2.87
N ARG A 39 16.99 3.55 1.88
CA ARG A 39 16.85 4.93 1.36
C ARG A 39 15.41 5.31 0.97
N HIS A 40 14.69 4.40 0.33
CA HIS A 40 13.30 4.59 -0.04
C HIS A 40 12.46 3.38 0.34
N PHE A 41 11.17 3.61 0.54
CA PHE A 41 10.20 2.57 0.91
C PHE A 41 9.04 2.50 -0.08
N THR A 42 8.52 1.29 -0.22
CA THR A 42 7.22 1.00 -0.80
C THR A 42 6.30 0.53 0.32
N ILE A 43 5.10 1.10 0.43
CA ILE A 43 4.06 0.58 1.31
C ILE A 43 3.08 -0.27 0.52
N ASP A 44 2.84 -1.50 0.95
CA ASP A 44 1.74 -2.36 0.51
C ASP A 44 0.75 -2.54 1.66
N LEU A 45 -0.50 -2.13 1.42
CA LEU A 45 -1.56 -2.17 2.41
C LEU A 45 -2.18 -3.56 2.62
N SER A 46 -2.18 -4.43 1.61
CA SER A 46 -2.59 -5.83 1.81
C SER A 46 -1.59 -6.57 2.69
N HIS A 47 -0.30 -6.25 2.56
CA HIS A 47 0.75 -6.77 3.43
C HIS A 47 0.63 -6.22 4.86
N THR A 48 0.33 -4.94 5.08
CA THR A 48 0.07 -4.43 6.44
C THR A 48 -1.14 -5.10 7.07
N ALA A 49 -2.22 -5.32 6.29
CA ALA A 49 -3.38 -6.07 6.75
C ALA A 49 -2.96 -7.47 7.20
N THR A 50 -2.28 -8.21 6.32
CA THR A 50 -1.84 -9.59 6.57
C THR A 50 -0.88 -9.65 7.76
N ALA A 51 0.05 -8.70 7.90
CA ALA A 51 0.94 -8.60 9.03
C ALA A 51 0.25 -8.20 10.34
N ARG A 52 -0.97 -7.63 10.25
CA ARG A 52 -1.69 -6.99 11.36
C ARG A 52 -0.91 -5.82 11.95
N THR A 53 -0.22 -5.11 11.07
CA THR A 53 0.54 -3.91 11.40
C THR A 53 -0.31 -2.68 11.14
N ASP A 54 -0.24 -1.69 12.02
CA ASP A 54 -0.86 -0.39 11.81
C ASP A 54 -0.18 0.32 10.63
N ALA A 55 -0.91 0.43 9.51
CA ALA A 55 -0.41 1.03 8.28
C ALA A 55 -0.07 2.52 8.47
N THR A 56 -0.89 3.27 9.23
CA THR A 56 -0.63 4.70 9.46
C THR A 56 0.67 4.90 10.22
N GLN A 57 0.91 4.11 11.27
CA GLN A 57 2.17 4.16 12.02
C GLN A 57 3.38 3.74 11.18
N MET A 58 3.22 2.74 10.29
CA MET A 58 4.31 2.34 9.40
C MET A 58 4.65 3.45 8.39
N ILE A 59 3.64 4.08 7.81
CA ILE A 59 3.79 5.21 6.90
C ILE A 59 4.44 6.40 7.60
N ASP A 60 4.10 6.66 8.87
CA ASP A 60 4.77 7.68 9.69
C ASP A 60 6.27 7.41 9.84
N ARG A 61 6.66 6.15 10.05
CA ARG A 61 8.09 5.75 10.12
C ARG A 61 8.79 5.88 8.77
N MET A 62 8.10 5.58 7.67
CA MET A 62 8.65 5.75 6.31
C MET A 62 8.88 7.22 5.98
N GLY A 63 8.02 8.12 6.45
CA GLY A 63 8.21 9.56 6.33
C GLY A 63 8.42 10.05 4.89
N ASP A 64 9.40 10.93 4.70
CA ASP A 64 9.82 11.48 3.41
C ASP A 64 10.54 10.46 2.51
N ARG A 65 10.84 9.27 3.02
CA ARG A 65 11.45 8.16 2.27
C ARG A 65 10.41 7.29 1.58
N LEU A 66 9.12 7.47 1.87
CA LEU A 66 8.05 6.81 1.12
C LEU A 66 8.11 7.28 -0.35
N GLY A 67 8.34 6.35 -1.28
CA GLY A 67 8.45 6.65 -2.71
C GLY A 67 7.40 5.95 -3.56
N HIS A 68 6.81 4.87 -3.06
CA HIS A 68 5.86 4.06 -3.81
C HIS A 68 4.74 3.51 -2.90
N VAL A 69 3.54 3.41 -3.45
CA VAL A 69 2.36 2.87 -2.75
C VAL A 69 1.76 1.80 -3.62
N HIS A 70 1.76 0.55 -3.14
CA HIS A 70 0.95 -0.53 -3.65
C HIS A 70 -0.41 -0.46 -2.93
N LEU A 71 -1.40 0.05 -3.66
CA LEU A 71 -2.73 0.29 -3.15
C LEU A 71 -3.60 -0.95 -3.39
N ALA A 72 -3.87 -1.61 -2.28
CA ALA A 72 -4.76 -2.75 -2.15
C ALA A 72 -5.45 -2.66 -0.78
N ASP A 73 -6.47 -3.46 -0.55
CA ASP A 73 -7.13 -3.55 0.76
C ASP A 73 -7.06 -4.98 1.31
N GLY A 74 -7.35 -5.15 2.58
CA GLY A 74 -7.31 -6.44 3.25
C GLY A 74 -8.02 -6.43 4.59
N ASN A 75 -8.51 -7.61 5.00
CA ASN A 75 -9.21 -7.83 6.28
C ASN A 75 -8.30 -8.42 7.37
N GLY A 76 -7.00 -8.56 7.10
CA GLY A 76 -6.03 -9.15 8.02
C GLY A 76 -6.17 -10.66 8.19
N SER A 77 -6.65 -11.33 7.14
CA SER A 77 -6.65 -12.79 7.05
C SER A 77 -5.20 -13.34 7.04
N ASN A 78 -5.05 -14.66 7.17
CA ASN A 78 -3.73 -15.31 7.01
C ASN A 78 -3.27 -15.41 5.55
N LYS A 79 -4.05 -14.85 4.62
CA LYS A 79 -3.73 -14.76 3.20
C LYS A 79 -3.58 -13.31 2.86
N ASP A 80 -2.66 -13.07 1.95
CA ASP A 80 -2.52 -11.81 1.26
C ASP A 80 -3.66 -11.66 0.23
N GLU A 81 -4.64 -10.81 0.57
CA GLU A 81 -5.95 -10.79 -0.09
C GLU A 81 -5.98 -9.90 -1.33
N HIS A 82 -5.27 -8.77 -1.29
CA HIS A 82 -5.23 -7.76 -2.36
C HIS A 82 -6.63 -7.36 -2.84
N LEU A 83 -7.51 -7.00 -1.90
CA LEU A 83 -8.88 -6.59 -2.21
C LEU A 83 -8.90 -5.23 -2.91
N VAL A 84 -9.99 -4.95 -3.62
CA VAL A 84 -10.27 -3.61 -4.15
C VAL A 84 -10.31 -2.59 -2.99
N PRO A 85 -9.62 -1.44 -3.08
CA PRO A 85 -9.67 -0.37 -2.07
C PRO A 85 -11.08 0.00 -1.65
N GLY A 86 -11.34 -0.03 -0.33
CA GLY A 86 -12.67 0.20 0.26
C GLY A 86 -13.51 -1.06 0.48
N ARG A 87 -13.01 -2.24 0.07
CA ARG A 87 -13.66 -3.54 0.34
C ARG A 87 -13.04 -4.32 1.49
N GLY A 88 -12.01 -3.78 2.15
CA GLY A 88 -11.39 -4.33 3.35
C GLY A 88 -11.45 -3.34 4.52
N THR A 89 -10.44 -3.39 5.39
CA THR A 89 -10.37 -2.55 6.60
C THR A 89 -9.10 -1.70 6.68
N GLN A 90 -8.29 -1.63 5.63
CA GLN A 90 -7.10 -0.78 5.62
C GLN A 90 -7.49 0.69 5.40
N PRO A 91 -6.68 1.65 5.89
CA PRO A 91 -6.97 3.07 5.78
C PRO A 91 -6.60 3.64 4.38
N CYS A 92 -7.14 3.03 3.32
CA CYS A 92 -6.82 3.37 1.93
C CYS A 92 -7.20 4.82 1.60
N ALA A 93 -8.40 5.24 1.99
CA ALA A 93 -8.88 6.60 1.74
C ALA A 93 -8.01 7.63 2.49
N GLU A 94 -7.79 7.40 3.78
CA GLU A 94 -7.04 8.29 4.66
C GLU A 94 -5.58 8.44 4.20
N LEU A 95 -4.96 7.34 3.76
CA LEU A 95 -3.64 7.36 3.14
C LEU A 95 -3.64 8.26 1.91
N LEU A 96 -4.51 8.00 0.93
CA LEU A 96 -4.53 8.76 -0.33
C LEU A 96 -4.77 10.26 -0.08
N GLU A 97 -5.70 10.60 0.80
CA GLU A 97 -5.96 11.99 1.16
C GLU A 97 -4.76 12.64 1.85
N ARG A 98 -4.05 11.89 2.71
CA ARG A 98 -2.80 12.36 3.31
C ARG A 98 -1.75 12.63 2.26
N LEU A 99 -1.49 11.70 1.34
CA LEU A 99 -0.52 11.85 0.26
C LEU A 99 -0.81 13.09 -0.58
N ALA A 100 -2.09 13.32 -0.91
CA ALA A 100 -2.52 14.49 -1.65
C ALA A 100 -2.25 15.80 -0.86
N ARG A 101 -2.53 15.82 0.45
CA ARG A 101 -2.28 17.00 1.31
C ARG A 101 -0.80 17.29 1.53
N THR A 102 0.04 16.26 1.55
CA THR A 102 1.48 16.40 1.82
C THR A 102 2.32 16.60 0.56
N GLY A 103 1.70 16.65 -0.62
CA GLY A 103 2.41 16.85 -1.89
C GLY A 103 3.28 15.68 -2.29
N PHE A 104 2.83 14.45 -2.01
CA PHE A 104 3.53 13.23 -2.41
C PHE A 104 3.83 13.24 -3.93
N ASP A 105 5.09 13.04 -4.28
CA ASP A 105 5.61 13.08 -5.66
C ASP A 105 5.98 11.70 -6.21
N GLY A 106 5.72 10.64 -5.43
CA GLY A 106 5.94 9.26 -5.83
C GLY A 106 4.79 8.65 -6.63
N HIS A 107 4.77 7.33 -6.72
CA HIS A 107 3.75 6.61 -7.49
C HIS A 107 2.74 5.89 -6.57
N VAL A 108 1.48 5.86 -7.02
CA VAL A 108 0.42 5.02 -6.45
C VAL A 108 0.03 4.01 -7.53
N VAL A 109 0.25 2.73 -7.25
CA VAL A 109 -0.04 1.61 -8.14
C VAL A 109 -1.17 0.80 -7.54
N ILE A 110 -2.23 0.56 -8.30
CA ILE A 110 -3.31 -0.31 -7.87
C ILE A 110 -2.86 -1.75 -8.07
N GLU A 111 -2.73 -2.49 -6.98
CA GLU A 111 -2.35 -3.89 -6.97
C GLU A 111 -3.49 -4.71 -6.39
N VAL A 112 -4.40 -5.20 -7.23
CA VAL A 112 -5.61 -5.90 -6.77
C VAL A 112 -5.72 -7.29 -7.39
N ASN A 113 -6.20 -8.25 -6.60
CA ASN A 113 -6.42 -9.62 -7.02
C ASN A 113 -7.83 -9.79 -7.57
N THR A 114 -7.92 -9.99 -8.88
CA THR A 114 -9.19 -10.19 -9.61
C THR A 114 -9.44 -11.66 -9.94
N ARG A 115 -8.79 -12.61 -9.25
CA ARG A 115 -8.95 -14.06 -9.52
C ARG A 115 -10.35 -14.58 -9.18
N ARG A 116 -11.11 -13.87 -8.34
CA ARG A 116 -12.50 -14.23 -8.01
C ARG A 116 -13.52 -13.76 -9.04
N ALA A 117 -13.14 -12.85 -9.94
CA ALA A 117 -14.02 -12.38 -11.00
C ALA A 117 -14.36 -13.55 -11.94
N MET A 118 -15.64 -13.75 -12.19
CA MET A 118 -16.17 -14.84 -13.02
C MET A 118 -16.21 -14.48 -14.51
N SER A 119 -15.90 -13.23 -14.86
CA SER A 119 -15.86 -12.73 -16.24
C SER A 119 -14.84 -11.62 -16.43
N SER A 120 -14.49 -11.32 -17.68
CA SER A 120 -13.66 -10.16 -18.03
C SER A 120 -14.34 -8.84 -17.64
N ALA A 121 -15.66 -8.75 -17.82
CA ALA A 121 -16.44 -7.56 -17.46
C ALA A 121 -16.39 -7.28 -15.96
N GLU A 122 -16.48 -8.32 -15.12
CA GLU A 122 -16.35 -8.18 -13.66
C GLU A 122 -14.93 -7.76 -13.26
N ARG A 123 -13.90 -8.33 -13.91
CA ARG A 123 -12.50 -7.90 -13.71
C ARG A 123 -12.29 -6.42 -14.08
N GLU A 124 -12.85 -5.98 -15.21
CA GLU A 124 -12.78 -4.59 -15.64
C GLU A 124 -13.52 -3.66 -14.68
N ALA A 125 -14.68 -4.09 -14.15
CA ALA A 125 -15.43 -3.33 -13.16
C ALA A 125 -14.64 -3.17 -11.84
N ASP A 126 -14.00 -4.23 -11.34
CA ASP A 126 -13.16 -4.16 -10.14
C ASP A 126 -11.98 -3.19 -10.33
N LEU A 127 -11.32 -3.22 -11.49
CA LEU A 127 -10.22 -2.30 -11.80
C LEU A 127 -10.70 -0.85 -11.95
N ALA A 128 -11.86 -0.65 -12.58
CA ALA A 128 -12.48 0.65 -12.72
C ALA A 128 -12.88 1.24 -11.35
N GLU A 129 -13.44 0.41 -10.46
CA GLU A 129 -13.77 0.80 -9.08
C GLU A 129 -12.53 1.21 -8.30
N ALA A 130 -11.46 0.40 -8.33
CA ALA A 130 -10.20 0.73 -7.67
C ALA A 130 -9.61 2.05 -8.18
N LEU A 131 -9.64 2.28 -9.50
CA LEU A 131 -9.14 3.52 -10.10
C LEU A 131 -10.00 4.74 -9.73
N ALA A 132 -11.32 4.58 -9.73
CA ALA A 132 -12.25 5.64 -9.33
C ALA A 132 -12.06 6.02 -7.86
N PHE A 133 -11.98 5.02 -6.96
CA PHE A 133 -11.68 5.21 -5.54
C PHE A 133 -10.36 5.98 -5.35
N THR A 134 -9.30 5.54 -6.04
CA THR A 134 -7.97 6.16 -5.94
C THR A 134 -8.01 7.63 -6.33
N ARG A 135 -8.61 7.94 -7.48
CA ARG A 135 -8.72 9.31 -7.99
C ARG A 135 -9.58 10.19 -7.10
N LEU A 136 -10.67 9.66 -6.55
CA LEU A 136 -11.56 10.38 -5.64
C LEU A 136 -10.79 10.88 -4.42
N HIS A 137 -10.07 9.98 -3.73
CA HIS A 137 -9.38 10.35 -2.49
C HIS A 137 -8.10 11.16 -2.72
N LEU A 138 -7.45 11.04 -3.88
CA LEU A 138 -6.37 11.95 -4.27
C LEU A 138 -6.88 13.37 -4.62
N ALA A 139 -8.15 13.51 -5.06
CA ALA A 139 -8.73 14.81 -5.38
C ALA A 139 -9.03 15.66 -4.14
N SER A 140 -9.02 15.10 -2.92
CA SER A 140 -9.34 15.79 -1.68
C SER A 140 -8.41 16.98 -1.36
N ALA A 141 -7.20 17.04 -1.93
CA ALA A 141 -6.30 18.19 -1.77
C ALA A 141 -6.65 19.40 -2.66
N VAL A 142 -7.50 19.25 -3.68
CA VAL A 142 -7.80 20.31 -4.66
C VAL A 142 -8.72 21.42 -4.09
N LYS A 143 -9.17 21.31 -2.82
CA LYS A 143 -10.11 22.26 -2.22
C LYS A 143 -9.62 22.96 -0.93
N VAL A 144 -8.46 23.61 -0.90
CA VAL A 144 -8.30 24.82 -0.04
C VAL A 144 -7.28 25.80 -0.64
N PRO A 145 -7.69 26.88 -1.32
CA PRO A 145 -6.88 28.09 -1.37
C PRO A 145 -6.86 28.68 0.05
N ARG A 146 -5.69 28.72 0.68
CA ARG A 146 -5.52 29.48 1.93
C ARG A 146 -5.69 30.96 1.60
N ARG A 147 -6.71 31.59 2.20
CA ARG A 147 -6.81 33.05 2.29
C ARG A 147 -5.78 33.59 3.27
#